data_AF-A0A7Y4L2D7-F1
#
_entry.id   AF-A0A7Y4L2D7-F1
#
_cell.length_a   1.000
_cell.length_b   1.000
_cell.length_c   1.000
_cell.angle_alpha   90.00
_cell.angle_beta   90.00
_cell.angle_gamma   90.00
#
_symmetry.space_group_name_H-M   'P 1'
#
loop_
_entity.id
_entity.type
_entity.pdbx_description
1 polymer ?
#
loop_
_entity_poly.entity_id
_entity_poly.type
_entity_poly.pdbx_seq_one_letter_code
_entity_poly.pdbx_strand_id
1 'polypeptide(L)'
;MTDFEKTVLEVKALDGDARRRAREAALAGAVQVQRGRRRLLAQGSAAVVTLVAGGVLTYSALFPASAYASWTAVPHGAAVAMDDARLQPCLSSIPAEPGEVVDAARFKPLVAEGRGDFTAVLLGDESSVLVCIYDQDNRSTGRVDAEALPTGSSVKLLGNGGSLDKGDGARYVFGPVAAGVSSVKVTTTDGTEVTASVADGYFLAWWPAPAGPVSVTALDRSNTVLQELIP
;
A
#
# COMPACT_ATOMS: atom_id res chain seq x y z
N MET A 1 -47.75 -16.02 7.89
CA MET A 1 -47.14 -15.34 9.06
C MET A 1 -46.42 -16.42 9.84
N THR A 2 -45.21 -16.71 9.41
CA THR A 2 -44.58 -18.04 9.45
C THR A 2 -43.14 -17.87 9.89
N ASP A 3 -42.82 -18.47 11.04
CA ASP A 3 -41.55 -18.88 11.69
C ASP A 3 -40.26 -18.03 11.54
N PHE A 4 -40.02 -17.37 10.42
CA PHE A 4 -38.77 -16.64 10.14
C PHE A 4 -38.60 -15.36 10.96
N GLU A 5 -39.68 -14.67 11.31
CA GLU A 5 -39.61 -13.46 12.15
C GLU A 5 -39.21 -13.77 13.60
N LYS A 6 -39.49 -14.98 14.09
CA LYS A 6 -39.19 -15.34 15.48
C LYS A 6 -37.69 -15.52 15.71
N THR A 7 -36.98 -16.11 14.74
CA THR A 7 -35.54 -16.35 14.82
C THR A 7 -34.71 -15.06 14.75
N VAL A 8 -35.16 -14.05 13.99
CA VAL A 8 -34.44 -12.77 13.87
C VAL A 8 -34.51 -11.93 15.15
N LEU A 9 -35.59 -12.05 15.92
CA LEU A 9 -35.73 -11.37 17.21
C LEU A 9 -34.86 -12.01 18.30
N GLU A 10 -34.70 -13.33 18.29
CA GLU A 10 -33.87 -14.05 19.27
C GLU A 10 -32.37 -13.75 19.12
N VAL A 11 -31.88 -13.59 17.88
CA VAL A 11 -30.45 -13.27 17.64
C VAL A 11 -30.11 -11.84 18.08
N LYS A 12 -31.02 -10.88 17.93
CA LYS A 12 -30.79 -9.49 18.39
C LYS A 12 -30.74 -9.37 19.92
N ALA A 13 -31.44 -10.24 20.65
CA ALA A 13 -31.41 -10.24 22.11
C ALA A 13 -30.07 -10.77 22.67
N LEU A 14 -29.44 -11.75 22.01
CA LEU A 14 -28.18 -12.34 22.44
C LEU A 14 -26.97 -11.39 22.28
N ASP A 15 -26.96 -10.54 21.26
CA ASP A 15 -25.88 -9.54 21.04
C ASP A 15 -25.95 -8.38 22.06
N GLY A 16 -27.13 -8.05 22.58
CA GLY A 16 -27.31 -7.04 23.61
C GLY A 16 -26.67 -7.41 24.95
N ASP A 17 -26.86 -8.66 25.38
CA ASP A 17 -26.36 -9.14 26.68
C ASP A 17 -24.84 -9.31 26.70
N ALA A 18 -24.23 -9.72 25.58
CA ALA A 18 -22.77 -9.83 25.47
C ALA A 18 -22.09 -8.45 25.58
N ARG A 19 -22.64 -7.43 24.91
CA ARG A 19 -22.12 -6.05 24.97
C ARG A 19 -22.29 -5.43 26.35
N ARG A 20 -23.37 -5.78 27.07
CA ARG A 20 -23.61 -5.29 28.43
C ARG A 20 -22.63 -5.88 29.44
N ARG A 21 -22.35 -7.19 29.36
CA ARG A 21 -21.33 -7.85 30.20
C ARG A 21 -19.91 -7.34 29.94
N ALA A 22 -19.56 -7.06 28.68
CA ALA A 22 -18.25 -6.50 28.32
C ALA A 22 -18.05 -5.07 28.90
N ARG A 23 -19.09 -4.22 28.88
CA ARG A 23 -19.03 -2.88 29.47
C ARG A 23 -18.93 -2.90 31.00
N GLU A 24 -19.61 -3.82 31.68
CA GLU A 24 -19.53 -3.97 33.13
C GLU A 24 -18.14 -4.46 33.59
N ALA A 25 -17.52 -5.37 32.84
CA ALA A 25 -16.14 -5.81 33.10
C ALA A 25 -15.12 -4.67 32.90
N ALA A 26 -15.30 -3.83 31.89
CA ALA A 26 -14.41 -2.67 31.64
C ALA A 26 -14.51 -1.59 32.72
N LEU A 27 -15.71 -1.36 33.27
CA LEU A 27 -15.92 -0.39 34.36
C LEU A 27 -15.38 -0.89 35.72
N ALA A 28 -15.41 -2.20 35.98
CA ALA A 28 -14.85 -2.78 37.20
C ALA A 28 -13.30 -2.69 37.24
N GLY A 29 -12.63 -2.73 36.10
CA GLY A 29 -11.16 -2.62 36.00
C GLY A 29 -10.61 -1.21 36.24
N ALA A 30 -11.40 -0.15 35.97
CA ALA A 30 -10.92 1.23 36.02
C ALA A 30 -10.80 1.82 37.45
N VAL A 31 -11.35 1.16 38.47
CA VAL A 31 -11.43 1.74 39.84
C VAL A 31 -10.29 1.27 40.76
N GLN A 32 -9.52 0.25 40.39
CA GLN A 32 -8.51 -0.34 41.29
C GLN A 32 -7.09 0.26 41.18
N VAL A 33 -6.77 1.03 40.13
CA VAL A 33 -5.38 1.50 39.90
C VAL A 33 -5.04 2.78 40.69
N GLN A 34 -6.02 3.50 41.23
CA GLN A 34 -5.79 4.88 41.72
C GLN A 34 -5.58 5.04 43.23
N ARG A 35 -5.69 3.99 44.06
CA ARG A 35 -5.63 4.12 45.54
C ARG A 35 -4.28 3.79 46.19
N GLY A 36 -3.28 3.34 45.44
CA GLY A 36 -1.97 2.93 46.00
C GLY A 36 -0.87 4.00 46.05
N ARG A 37 -1.06 5.18 45.45
CA ARG A 37 0.04 6.11 45.11
C ARG A 37 0.31 7.27 46.09
N ARG A 38 -0.30 7.29 47.28
CA ARG A 38 -0.26 8.46 48.19
C ARG A 38 0.57 8.33 49.47
N ARG A 39 1.38 7.29 49.65
CA ARG A 39 2.11 7.10 50.93
C ARG A 39 3.60 6.78 50.84
N LEU A 40 4.32 7.27 49.83
CA LEU A 40 5.79 7.24 49.84
C LEU A 40 6.35 8.53 49.23
N LEU A 41 6.17 9.64 49.96
CA LEU A 41 7.00 10.83 49.85
C LEU A 41 7.72 10.98 51.18
N ALA A 42 8.90 10.39 51.30
CA ALA A 42 9.96 10.83 52.21
C ALA A 42 11.23 10.00 51.95
N GLN A 43 12.33 10.71 51.72
CA GLN A 43 13.73 10.26 51.76
C GLN A 43 14.30 9.66 50.47
N GLY A 44 15.29 10.37 49.89
CA GLY A 44 16.20 9.81 48.90
C GLY A 44 16.57 10.73 47.74
N SER A 45 17.10 11.92 48.02
CA SER A 45 17.81 12.72 47.01
C SER A 45 19.21 12.13 46.77
N ALA A 46 19.34 11.14 45.90
CA ALA A 46 20.63 10.68 45.38
C ALA A 46 20.47 9.97 44.02
N ALA A 47 20.92 10.66 42.96
CA ALA A 47 21.37 10.15 41.67
C ALA A 47 20.59 8.99 41.01
N VAL A 48 19.64 9.33 40.13
CA VAL A 48 19.32 8.50 38.96
C VAL A 48 19.29 9.41 37.73
N VAL A 49 20.48 9.79 37.26
CA VAL A 49 20.70 10.44 35.95
C VAL A 49 21.46 9.44 35.09
N THR A 50 20.80 8.35 34.70
CA THR A 50 21.26 7.46 33.62
C THR A 50 20.13 6.47 33.37
N LEU A 51 19.53 6.52 32.18
CA LEU A 51 18.72 5.48 31.50
C LEU A 51 17.55 6.08 30.68
N VAL A 52 17.74 7.22 30.01
CA VAL A 52 16.84 7.59 28.89
C VAL A 52 17.48 7.27 27.54
N ALA A 53 18.81 7.17 27.45
CA ALA A 53 19.50 6.77 26.23
C ALA A 53 19.38 5.27 25.87
N GLY A 54 19.06 4.40 26.82
CA GLY A 54 18.95 2.95 26.58
C GLY A 54 17.61 2.50 25.99
N GLY A 55 16.51 3.22 26.23
CA GLY A 55 15.16 2.79 25.86
C GLY A 55 14.83 2.96 24.37
N VAL A 56 15.39 3.98 23.70
CA VAL A 56 15.17 4.19 22.27
C VAL A 56 15.89 3.13 21.44
N LEU A 57 17.12 2.76 21.83
CA LEU A 57 17.90 1.74 21.14
C LEU A 57 17.30 0.33 21.30
N THR A 58 16.69 0.01 22.44
CA THR A 58 16.04 -1.30 22.61
C THR A 58 14.67 -1.39 21.93
N TYR A 59 13.93 -0.28 21.82
CA TYR A 59 12.63 -0.28 21.16
C TYR A 59 12.74 -0.55 19.66
N SER A 60 13.66 0.12 18.95
CA SER A 60 13.91 -0.13 17.52
C SER A 60 14.45 -1.53 17.24
N ALA A 61 15.16 -2.14 18.20
CA ALA A 61 15.63 -3.52 18.08
C ALA A 61 14.51 -4.56 18.27
N LEU A 62 13.44 -4.20 18.98
CA LEU A 62 12.31 -5.09 19.26
C LEU A 62 11.18 -4.94 18.22
N PHE A 63 11.08 -3.77 17.59
CA PHE A 63 10.09 -3.46 16.56
C PHE A 63 10.80 -2.83 15.36
N PRO A 64 11.35 -3.62 14.44
CA PRO A 64 11.89 -3.07 13.20
C PRO A 64 10.80 -2.24 12.52
N ALA A 65 11.17 -1.04 12.05
CA ALA A 65 10.26 -0.24 11.27
C ALA A 65 9.81 -1.06 10.04
N SER A 66 8.52 -1.00 9.69
CA SER A 66 8.04 -1.59 8.44
C SER A 66 8.88 -1.04 7.29
N ALA A 67 9.20 -1.88 6.31
CA ALA A 67 9.94 -1.46 5.12
C ALA A 67 9.33 -0.20 4.48
N TYR A 68 8.00 -0.02 4.59
CA TYR A 68 7.27 1.11 4.01
C TYR A 68 6.93 2.24 4.99
N ALA A 69 7.68 2.38 6.09
CA ALA A 69 7.40 3.44 7.07
C ALA A 69 7.44 4.86 6.48
N SER A 70 8.21 5.08 5.40
CA SER A 70 8.30 6.36 4.69
C SER A 70 7.30 6.51 3.54
N TRP A 71 6.52 5.48 3.21
CA TRP A 71 5.61 5.49 2.06
C TRP A 71 4.50 6.55 2.18
N THR A 72 4.12 7.13 1.03
CA THR A 72 3.03 8.11 0.92
C THR A 72 2.04 7.75 -0.19
N ALA A 73 0.74 8.00 0.05
CA ALA A 73 -0.33 7.73 -0.92
C ALA A 73 -0.34 8.68 -2.13
N VAL A 74 0.36 9.81 -2.05
CA VAL A 74 0.58 10.74 -3.16
C VAL A 74 2.04 10.63 -3.61
N PRO A 75 2.30 10.41 -4.91
CA PRO A 75 3.64 10.29 -5.43
C PRO A 75 4.29 11.65 -5.68
N HIS A 76 5.61 11.65 -5.81
CA HIS A 76 6.34 12.71 -6.49
C HIS A 76 7.04 12.15 -7.74
N GLY A 77 7.27 13.01 -8.73
CA GLY A 77 8.05 12.62 -9.91
C GLY A 77 9.47 12.18 -9.52
N ALA A 78 9.98 11.17 -10.22
CA ALA A 78 11.37 10.74 -10.14
C ALA A 78 11.97 10.72 -11.55
N ALA A 79 13.24 11.10 -11.68
CA ALA A 79 14.01 10.86 -12.90
C ALA A 79 14.80 9.57 -12.72
N VAL A 80 14.58 8.59 -13.60
CA VAL A 80 15.32 7.32 -13.60
C VAL A 80 15.89 7.11 -15.00
N ALA A 81 17.21 6.95 -15.07
CA ALA A 81 17.90 6.57 -16.28
C ALA A 81 18.00 5.04 -16.38
N MET A 82 18.03 4.50 -17.60
CA MET A 82 18.13 3.04 -17.81
C MET A 82 19.46 2.46 -17.30
N ASP A 83 20.48 3.27 -17.10
CA ASP A 83 21.77 2.90 -16.52
C ASP A 83 21.85 3.17 -14.99
N ASP A 84 20.75 3.53 -14.32
CA ASP A 84 20.71 3.65 -12.86
C ASP A 84 21.03 2.29 -12.22
N ALA A 85 22.12 2.24 -11.45
CA ALA A 85 22.59 1.02 -10.79
C ALA A 85 21.55 0.39 -9.84
N ARG A 86 20.59 1.18 -9.33
CA ARG A 86 19.50 0.69 -8.47
C ARG A 86 18.37 0.02 -9.25
N LEU A 87 18.20 0.36 -10.53
CA LEU A 87 17.23 -0.27 -11.42
C LEU A 87 17.71 -1.64 -11.92
N GLN A 88 19.04 -1.82 -12.09
CA GLN A 88 19.63 -3.04 -12.66
C GLN A 88 19.23 -4.35 -11.96
N PRO A 89 19.20 -4.44 -10.61
CA PRO A 89 18.71 -5.64 -9.93
C PRO A 89 17.27 -6.00 -10.29
N CYS A 90 16.41 -5.00 -10.50
CA CYS A 90 15.04 -5.22 -10.96
C CYS A 90 15.02 -5.80 -12.38
N LEU A 91 15.77 -5.19 -13.30
CA LEU A 91 15.86 -5.64 -14.70
C LEU A 91 16.44 -7.06 -14.82
N SER A 92 17.38 -7.43 -13.95
CA SER A 92 17.92 -8.80 -13.91
C SER A 92 16.94 -9.84 -13.36
N SER A 93 15.88 -9.38 -12.67
CA SER A 93 14.86 -10.24 -12.03
C SER A 93 13.58 -10.33 -12.87
N ILE A 94 13.57 -9.81 -14.10
CA ILE A 94 12.38 -9.84 -14.96
C ILE A 94 11.95 -11.30 -15.19
N PRO A 95 10.69 -11.65 -14.92
CA PRO A 95 10.18 -12.98 -15.23
C PRO A 95 10.28 -13.25 -16.75
N ALA A 96 11.06 -14.26 -17.12
CA ALA A 96 11.20 -14.75 -18.49
C ALA A 96 10.43 -16.08 -18.65
N GLU A 97 9.76 -16.25 -19.78
CA GLU A 97 9.19 -17.55 -20.14
C GLU A 97 10.31 -18.57 -20.43
N PRO A 98 10.04 -19.89 -20.31
CA PRO A 98 11.03 -20.91 -20.65
C PRO A 98 11.57 -20.75 -22.07
N GLY A 99 12.87 -20.45 -22.20
CA GLY A 99 13.54 -20.23 -23.49
C GLY A 99 13.51 -18.78 -24.01
N GLU A 100 12.87 -17.87 -23.28
CA GLU A 100 12.89 -16.43 -23.58
C GLU A 100 14.16 -15.78 -23.03
N VAL A 101 14.81 -14.96 -23.85
CA VAL A 101 15.86 -14.04 -23.41
C VAL A 101 15.27 -12.65 -23.37
N VAL A 102 15.04 -12.12 -22.17
CA VAL A 102 14.54 -10.75 -22.00
C VAL A 102 15.70 -9.77 -22.18
N ASP A 103 15.68 -9.02 -23.28
CA ASP A 103 16.61 -7.92 -23.50
C ASP A 103 16.12 -6.66 -22.79
N ALA A 104 16.71 -6.33 -21.65
CA ALA A 104 16.36 -5.13 -20.88
C ALA A 104 16.57 -3.83 -21.67
N ALA A 105 17.45 -3.82 -22.69
CA ALA A 105 17.77 -2.62 -23.47
C ALA A 105 16.62 -2.16 -24.38
N ARG A 106 15.64 -3.03 -24.66
CA ARG A 106 14.49 -2.69 -25.51
C ARG A 106 13.44 -1.83 -24.78
N PHE A 107 13.45 -1.87 -23.45
CA PHE A 107 12.47 -1.16 -22.63
C PHE A 107 12.83 0.31 -22.46
N LYS A 108 11.81 1.16 -22.38
CA LYS A 108 11.94 2.58 -22.09
C LYS A 108 11.11 2.95 -20.85
N PRO A 109 11.54 3.92 -20.04
CA PRO A 109 10.69 4.46 -18.99
C PRO A 109 9.41 5.09 -19.56
N LEU A 110 8.28 4.69 -19.00
CA LEU A 110 6.94 5.25 -19.26
C LEU A 110 6.47 6.11 -18.08
N VAL A 111 6.73 5.65 -16.85
CA VAL A 111 6.39 6.34 -15.61
C VAL A 111 7.52 6.12 -14.62
N ALA A 112 7.93 7.15 -13.89
CA ALA A 112 8.85 7.02 -12.76
C ALA A 112 8.40 7.93 -11.61
N GLU A 113 8.24 7.35 -10.42
CA GLU A 113 7.76 8.04 -9.23
C GLU A 113 8.54 7.63 -7.98
N GLY A 114 8.50 8.48 -6.95
CA GLY A 114 8.97 8.16 -5.61
C GLY A 114 7.85 8.30 -4.57
N ARG A 115 7.94 7.47 -3.53
CA ARG A 115 7.07 7.48 -2.33
C ARG A 115 7.90 7.07 -1.12
N GLY A 116 8.29 8.05 -0.31
CA GLY A 116 9.29 7.81 0.72
C GLY A 116 10.63 7.45 0.10
N ASP A 117 11.24 6.38 0.60
CA ASP A 117 12.56 5.92 0.14
C ASP A 117 12.50 5.03 -1.10
N PHE A 118 11.29 4.66 -1.54
CA PHE A 118 11.08 3.79 -2.69
C PHE A 118 10.96 4.57 -3.98
N THR A 119 11.51 3.98 -5.04
CA THR A 119 11.27 4.38 -6.42
C THR A 119 10.46 3.31 -7.12
N ALA A 120 9.43 3.73 -7.86
CA ALA A 120 8.67 2.85 -8.73
C ALA A 120 8.77 3.33 -10.18
N VAL A 121 9.05 2.40 -11.08
CA VAL A 121 9.24 2.66 -12.51
C VAL A 121 8.38 1.70 -13.31
N LEU A 122 7.59 2.26 -14.21
CA LEU A 122 6.95 1.53 -15.29
C LEU A 122 7.84 1.65 -16.52
N LEU A 123 8.25 0.52 -17.07
CA LEU A 123 9.00 0.43 -18.30
C LEU A 123 8.12 -0.25 -19.36
N GLY A 124 8.28 0.09 -20.63
CA GLY A 124 7.55 -0.57 -21.69
C GLY A 124 8.27 -0.58 -23.02
N ASP A 125 7.83 -1.48 -23.88
CA ASP A 125 8.17 -1.54 -25.29
C ASP A 125 6.91 -1.91 -26.10
N GLU A 126 7.08 -2.37 -27.35
CA GLU A 126 5.93 -2.70 -28.21
C GLU A 126 5.14 -3.93 -27.75
N SER A 127 5.73 -4.84 -26.97
CA SER A 127 5.11 -6.12 -26.64
C SER A 127 4.82 -6.31 -25.16
N SER A 128 5.47 -5.56 -24.28
CA SER A 128 5.39 -5.81 -22.84
C SER A 128 5.50 -4.54 -22.01
N VAL A 129 4.91 -4.59 -20.82
CA VAL A 129 5.02 -3.57 -19.79
C VAL A 129 5.56 -4.21 -18.52
N LEU A 130 6.57 -3.58 -17.93
CA LEU A 130 7.24 -4.01 -16.72
C LEU A 130 7.02 -2.98 -15.61
N VAL A 131 6.79 -3.45 -14.40
CA VAL A 131 6.87 -2.63 -13.19
C VAL A 131 8.08 -3.04 -12.35
N CYS A 132 8.80 -2.04 -11.86
CA CYS A 132 9.89 -2.17 -10.89
C CYS A 132 9.58 -1.27 -9.69
N ILE A 133 9.51 -1.83 -8.48
CA ILE A 133 9.43 -1.07 -7.23
C ILE A 133 10.65 -1.47 -6.41
N TYR A 134 11.47 -0.50 -5.98
CA TYR A 134 12.69 -0.80 -5.25
C TYR A 134 13.10 0.32 -4.29
N ASP A 135 13.81 -0.07 -3.24
CA ASP A 135 14.63 0.80 -2.40
C ASP A 135 16.07 0.23 -2.34
N GLN A 136 16.80 0.42 -1.24
CA GLN A 136 18.14 -0.15 -1.07
C GLN A 136 18.14 -1.67 -0.80
N ASP A 137 17.10 -2.20 -0.15
CA ASP A 137 17.06 -3.55 0.42
C ASP A 137 15.96 -4.44 -0.18
N ASN A 138 14.94 -3.83 -0.77
CA ASN A 138 13.70 -4.43 -1.21
C ASN A 138 13.50 -4.18 -2.70
N ARG A 139 12.89 -5.17 -3.36
CA ARG A 139 12.49 -5.06 -4.76
C ARG A 139 11.27 -5.90 -5.07
N SER A 140 10.42 -5.40 -5.95
CA SER A 140 9.30 -6.11 -6.53
C SER A 140 9.27 -5.85 -8.04
N THR A 141 9.03 -6.91 -8.81
CA THR A 141 9.05 -6.86 -10.27
C THR A 141 7.82 -7.55 -10.82
N GLY A 142 7.23 -7.02 -11.87
CA GLY A 142 6.13 -7.65 -12.58
C GLY A 142 6.21 -7.39 -14.07
N ARG A 143 5.75 -8.33 -14.88
CA ARG A 143 5.67 -8.21 -16.33
C ARG A 143 4.30 -8.67 -16.82
N VAL A 144 3.77 -7.95 -17.79
CA VAL A 144 2.56 -8.32 -18.54
C VAL A 144 2.76 -7.96 -20.02
N ASP A 145 1.98 -8.57 -20.89
CA ASP A 145 1.94 -8.18 -22.30
C ASP A 145 1.36 -6.78 -22.44
N ALA A 146 1.90 -6.00 -23.38
CA ALA A 146 1.38 -4.69 -23.70
C ALA A 146 0.06 -4.86 -24.46
N GLU A 147 -0.97 -4.15 -24.01
CA GLU A 147 -2.23 -4.10 -24.73
C GLU A 147 -2.67 -2.66 -24.92
N ALA A 148 -3.19 -2.36 -26.11
CA ALA A 148 -3.74 -1.04 -26.41
C ALA A 148 -4.96 -0.72 -25.53
N LEU A 149 -5.16 0.58 -25.29
CA LEU A 149 -6.39 1.08 -24.69
C LEU A 149 -7.57 0.86 -25.66
N PRO A 150 -8.66 0.19 -25.24
CA PRO A 150 -9.82 0.00 -26.09
C PRO A 150 -10.44 1.34 -26.50
N THR A 151 -10.92 1.43 -27.74
CA THR A 151 -11.59 2.64 -28.24
C THR A 151 -12.76 3.04 -27.33
N GLY A 152 -12.77 4.30 -26.91
CA GLY A 152 -13.80 4.84 -26.01
C GLY A 152 -13.56 4.61 -24.52
N SER A 153 -12.53 3.85 -24.14
CA SER A 153 -12.09 3.75 -22.74
C SER A 153 -11.17 4.91 -22.38
N SER A 154 -11.26 5.38 -21.14
CA SER A 154 -10.36 6.36 -20.55
C SER A 154 -9.19 5.70 -19.80
N VAL A 155 -9.39 4.49 -19.28
CA VAL A 155 -8.36 3.72 -18.57
C VAL A 155 -8.59 2.23 -18.79
N LYS A 156 -7.51 1.44 -18.78
CA LYS A 156 -7.54 -0.02 -18.74
C LYS A 156 -6.57 -0.53 -17.68
N LEU A 157 -7.01 -1.51 -16.89
CA LEU A 157 -6.15 -2.22 -15.97
C LEU A 157 -5.39 -3.31 -16.74
N LEU A 158 -4.07 -3.20 -16.80
CA LEU A 158 -3.19 -4.14 -17.48
C LEU A 158 -2.47 -5.07 -16.49
N GLY A 159 -1.90 -4.48 -15.43
CA GLY A 159 -1.29 -5.21 -14.34
C GLY A 159 -2.03 -4.98 -13.03
N ASN A 160 -2.28 -6.05 -12.28
CA ASN A 160 -2.74 -6.04 -10.89
C ASN A 160 -1.99 -7.14 -10.15
N GLY A 161 -0.96 -6.76 -9.39
CA GLY A 161 -0.02 -7.71 -8.83
C GLY A 161 0.59 -7.22 -7.53
N GLY A 162 1.65 -7.90 -7.12
CA GLY A 162 2.36 -7.61 -5.90
C GLY A 162 2.76 -8.88 -5.14
N SER A 163 3.73 -8.73 -4.24
CA SER A 163 4.05 -9.79 -3.30
C SER A 163 3.19 -9.64 -2.05
N LEU A 164 2.64 -10.75 -1.56
CA LEU A 164 1.99 -10.83 -0.25
C LEU A 164 2.92 -11.46 0.80
N ASP A 165 4.12 -11.86 0.40
CA ASP A 165 4.99 -12.64 1.25
C ASP A 165 5.65 -11.75 2.31
N LYS A 166 5.62 -12.24 3.56
CA LYS A 166 6.36 -11.73 4.72
C LYS A 166 5.95 -10.36 5.31
N GLY A 167 4.82 -9.78 4.91
CA GLY A 167 4.30 -8.55 5.54
C GLY A 167 4.99 -7.25 5.11
N ASP A 168 6.07 -7.34 4.33
CA ASP A 168 6.78 -6.22 3.69
C ASP A 168 6.61 -6.27 2.15
N GLY A 169 5.50 -6.82 1.67
CA GLY A 169 5.15 -6.82 0.26
C GLY A 169 4.56 -5.48 -0.23
N ALA A 170 4.65 -5.23 -1.52
CA ALA A 170 3.95 -4.13 -2.20
C ALA A 170 2.91 -4.70 -3.17
N ARG A 171 1.78 -4.01 -3.27
CA ARG A 171 0.74 -4.21 -4.30
C ARG A 171 0.85 -3.10 -5.33
N TYR A 172 0.52 -3.40 -6.58
CA TYR A 172 0.54 -2.41 -7.65
C TYR A 172 -0.61 -2.64 -8.64
N VAL A 173 -1.01 -1.55 -9.28
CA VAL A 173 -1.82 -1.56 -10.50
C VAL A 173 -1.25 -0.58 -11.51
N PHE A 174 -1.34 -0.94 -12.79
CA PHE A 174 -0.93 -0.08 -13.89
C PHE A 174 -1.67 -0.42 -15.18
N GLY A 175 -1.59 0.47 -16.16
CA GLY A 175 -2.10 0.25 -17.51
C GLY A 175 -2.18 1.53 -18.32
N PRO A 176 -2.69 1.47 -19.55
CA PRO A 176 -2.78 2.65 -20.42
C PRO A 176 -3.94 3.57 -20.00
N VAL A 177 -3.80 4.85 -20.29
CA VAL A 177 -4.81 5.91 -20.11
C VAL A 177 -5.00 6.73 -21.38
N ALA A 178 -6.20 7.29 -21.55
CA ALA A 178 -6.48 8.23 -22.63
C ALA A 178 -5.86 9.60 -22.33
N ALA A 179 -5.57 10.39 -23.38
CA ALA A 179 -4.98 11.74 -23.25
C ALA A 179 -5.83 12.74 -22.44
N GLY A 180 -7.13 12.46 -22.24
CA GLY A 180 -8.02 13.27 -21.40
C GLY A 180 -7.89 13.02 -19.90
N VAL A 181 -7.22 11.94 -19.50
CA VAL A 181 -7.01 11.59 -18.09
C VAL A 181 -5.87 12.42 -17.53
N SER A 182 -6.11 13.06 -16.39
CA SER A 182 -5.10 13.85 -15.66
C SER A 182 -4.72 13.25 -14.31
N SER A 183 -5.58 12.40 -13.75
CA SER A 183 -5.33 11.69 -12.49
C SER A 183 -6.02 10.33 -12.54
N VAL A 184 -5.40 9.34 -11.91
CA VAL A 184 -6.03 8.06 -11.59
C VAL A 184 -5.96 7.87 -10.08
N LYS A 185 -7.07 7.51 -9.46
CA LYS A 185 -7.13 7.15 -8.04
C LYS A 185 -7.45 5.68 -7.88
N VAL A 186 -6.84 5.04 -6.89
CA VAL A 186 -7.12 3.65 -6.51
C VAL A 186 -7.64 3.66 -5.09
N THR A 187 -8.83 3.09 -4.89
CA THR A 187 -9.36 2.83 -3.54
C THR A 187 -9.01 1.42 -3.15
N THR A 188 -8.44 1.21 -1.97
CA THR A 188 -8.05 -0.12 -1.47
C THR A 188 -9.07 -0.69 -0.49
N THR A 189 -8.96 -1.98 -0.17
CA THR A 189 -9.88 -2.69 0.74
C THR A 189 -9.87 -2.17 2.18
N ASP A 190 -8.81 -1.46 2.59
CA ASP A 190 -8.72 -0.78 3.89
C ASP A 190 -9.20 0.68 3.84
N GLY A 191 -9.69 1.14 2.69
CA GLY A 191 -10.20 2.50 2.48
C GLY A 191 -9.13 3.53 2.13
N THR A 192 -7.87 3.14 1.95
CA THR A 192 -6.82 4.06 1.50
C THR A 192 -7.08 4.51 0.06
N GLU A 193 -6.98 5.81 -0.19
CA GLU A 193 -6.98 6.38 -1.54
C GLU A 193 -5.54 6.61 -2.00
N VAL A 194 -5.09 5.86 -3.01
CA VAL A 194 -3.77 5.99 -3.62
C VAL A 194 -3.89 6.80 -4.91
N THR A 195 -3.17 7.91 -5.02
CA THR A 195 -3.08 8.68 -6.27
C THR A 195 -2.01 8.04 -7.15
N ALA A 196 -2.34 7.68 -8.38
CA ALA A 196 -1.37 7.15 -9.35
C ALA A 196 -0.51 8.26 -9.96
N SER A 197 0.72 7.94 -10.36
CA SER A 197 1.42 8.75 -11.35
C SER A 197 0.87 8.46 -12.74
N VAL A 198 0.72 9.50 -13.55
CA VAL A 198 0.25 9.43 -14.94
C VAL A 198 1.26 10.13 -15.84
N ALA A 199 1.86 9.39 -16.77
CA ALA A 199 2.82 9.89 -17.75
C ALA A 199 2.84 9.01 -19.00
N ASP A 200 3.19 9.61 -20.14
CA ASP A 200 3.39 8.92 -21.43
C ASP A 200 2.27 7.94 -21.83
N GLY A 201 1.01 8.28 -21.49
CA GLY A 201 -0.16 7.47 -21.82
C GLY A 201 -0.37 6.25 -20.90
N TYR A 202 0.33 6.19 -19.76
CA TYR A 202 0.20 5.14 -18.75
C TYR A 202 -0.06 5.72 -17.35
N PHE A 203 -0.62 4.89 -16.48
CA PHE A 203 -0.67 5.14 -15.04
C PHE A 203 0.05 4.04 -14.25
N LEU A 204 0.57 4.40 -13.08
CA LEU A 204 1.13 3.48 -12.09
C LEU A 204 0.70 3.91 -10.68
N ALA A 205 0.15 2.97 -9.91
CA ALA A 205 -0.09 3.12 -8.48
C ALA A 205 0.41 1.89 -7.74
N TRP A 206 0.99 2.11 -6.56
CA TRP A 206 1.41 1.03 -5.68
C TRP A 206 1.31 1.43 -4.21
N TRP A 207 1.14 0.43 -3.34
CA TRP A 207 0.98 0.62 -1.90
C TRP A 207 1.46 -0.61 -1.12
N PRO A 208 1.73 -0.48 0.19
CA PRO A 208 2.06 -1.61 1.04
C PRO A 208 0.94 -2.66 1.07
N ALA A 209 1.31 -3.93 0.95
CA ALA A 209 0.40 -5.06 1.15
C ALA A 209 -0.17 -5.07 2.59
N PRO A 210 -1.32 -5.71 2.85
CA PRO A 210 -2.03 -6.66 1.99
C PRO A 210 -3.26 -6.11 1.27
N ALA A 211 -3.60 -4.82 1.44
CA ALA A 211 -4.87 -4.29 0.93
C ALA A 211 -5.00 -4.52 -0.59
N GLY A 212 -6.14 -5.03 -1.04
CA GLY A 212 -6.43 -5.20 -2.47
C GLY A 212 -7.00 -3.91 -3.07
N PRO A 213 -6.92 -3.69 -4.40
CA PRO A 213 -7.66 -2.61 -5.02
C PRO A 213 -9.16 -2.96 -5.07
N VAL A 214 -10.01 -1.99 -4.76
CA VAL A 214 -11.48 -2.06 -4.83
C VAL A 214 -12.00 -1.34 -6.07
N SER A 215 -11.43 -0.18 -6.38
CA SER A 215 -11.74 0.55 -7.60
C SER A 215 -10.55 1.31 -8.16
N VAL A 216 -10.57 1.56 -9.47
CA VAL A 216 -9.61 2.41 -10.19
C VAL A 216 -10.40 3.46 -10.96
N THR A 217 -10.29 4.72 -10.54
CA THR A 217 -11.08 5.84 -11.07
C THR A 217 -10.20 6.79 -11.87
N ALA A 218 -10.49 6.97 -13.15
CA ALA A 218 -9.84 7.95 -14.02
C ALA A 218 -10.60 9.28 -14.01
N LEU A 219 -9.85 10.38 -13.88
CA LEU A 219 -10.36 11.73 -13.68
C LEU A 219 -9.78 12.70 -14.72
N ASP A 220 -10.60 13.63 -15.19
CA ASP A 220 -10.13 14.77 -15.97
C ASP A 220 -9.51 15.86 -15.07
N ARG A 221 -9.05 16.97 -15.68
CA ARG A 221 -8.42 18.09 -14.94
C ARG A 221 -9.37 18.84 -14.00
N SER A 222 -10.68 18.70 -14.19
CA SER A 222 -11.72 19.29 -13.35
C SER A 222 -12.16 18.34 -12.24
N ASN A 223 -11.49 17.20 -12.08
CA ASN A 223 -11.87 16.09 -11.21
C ASN A 223 -13.22 15.44 -11.57
N THR A 224 -13.63 15.52 -12.84
CA THR A 224 -14.79 14.77 -13.34
C THR A 224 -14.38 13.31 -13.55
N VAL A 225 -15.19 12.37 -13.06
CA VAL A 225 -15.00 10.94 -13.32
C VAL A 225 -15.25 10.65 -14.79
N LEU A 226 -14.21 10.18 -15.48
CA LEU A 226 -14.28 9.74 -16.87
C LEU A 226 -14.64 8.26 -16.98
N GLN A 227 -14.10 7.44 -16.07
CA GLN A 227 -14.34 6.01 -16.01
C GLN A 227 -13.95 5.47 -14.63
N GLU A 228 -14.65 4.44 -14.17
CA GLU A 228 -14.29 3.65 -13.00
C GLU A 228 -14.21 2.17 -13.39
N LEU A 229 -13.16 1.48 -12.95
CA LEU A 229 -12.99 0.04 -13.09
C LEU A 229 -13.11 -0.62 -11.71
N ILE A 230 -13.69 -1.83 -11.68
CA ILE A 230 -13.73 -2.71 -10.50
C ILE A 230 -12.79 -3.90 -10.81
N PRO A 231 -11.59 -3.94 -10.20
CA PRO A 231 -10.55 -4.94 -10.48
C PRO A 231 -10.88 -6.39 -10.10
#